data_AF-A0A453G3P2-F1
#
_entry.id   AF-A0A453G3P2-F1
#
_cell.length_a   1.000
_cell.length_b   1.000
_cell.length_c   1.000
_cell.angle_alpha   90.00
_cell.angle_beta   90.00
_cell.angle_gamma   90.00
#
_symmetry.space_group_name_H-M   'P 1'
#
loop_
_entity.id
_entity.type
_entity.pdbx_description
1 polymer ?
#
loop_
_entity_poly.entity_id
_entity_poly.type
_entity_poly.pdbx_seq_one_letter_code
_entity_poly.pdbx_strand_id
1 'polypeptide(L)' 'FDFVREARAMERIREFLRVSNKKPPVMVPRVIPGMISREVLVMEFIQGTPIMNLSNEMSKRGIDPAGKLAAMAKHAGRF' A
#
# COMPACT_ATOMS: atom_id res chain seq x y z
N PHE A 1 -9.60 -9.05 -17.53
CA PHE A 1 -9.10 -8.86 -16.16
C PHE A 1 -9.57 -10.04 -15.31
N ASP A 2 -8.86 -10.43 -14.24
CA ASP A 2 -9.28 -11.53 -13.35
C ASP A 2 -8.92 -11.19 -11.90
N PHE A 3 -9.89 -10.64 -11.17
CA PHE A 3 -9.68 -10.21 -9.78
C PHE A 3 -9.47 -11.36 -8.80
N VAL A 4 -9.82 -12.61 -9.15
CA VAL A 4 -9.48 -13.77 -8.32
C VAL A 4 -7.97 -13.98 -8.30
N ARG A 5 -7.30 -13.77 -9.44
CA ARG A 5 -5.84 -13.83 -9.53
C ARG A 5 -5.18 -12.69 -8.75
N GLU A 6 -5.74 -11.49 -8.81
CA GLU A 6 -5.23 -10.35 -8.02
C GLU A 6 -5.40 -10.56 -6.52
N ALA A 7 -6.58 -11.02 -6.07
CA ALA A 7 -6.82 -11.35 -4.67
C ALA A 7 -5.79 -12.35 -4.12
N ARG A 8 -5.45 -13.38 -4.90
CA ARG A 8 -4.40 -14.36 -4.53
C ARG A 8 -3.01 -13.71 -4.47
N ALA A 9 -2.70 -12.77 -5.36
CA ALA A 9 -1.44 -12.05 -5.32
C ALA A 9 -1.34 -11.15 -4.07
N MET A 10 -2.42 -10.45 -3.73
CA MET A 10 -2.50 -9.62 -2.53
C MET A 10 -2.25 -10.43 -1.25
N GLU A 11 -2.89 -11.59 -1.09
CA GLU A 11 -2.68 -12.44 0.07
C GLU A 11 -1.24 -12.96 0.16
N ARG A 12 -0.60 -13.28 -0.99
CA ARG A 12 0.82 -13.66 -1.00
C ARG A 12 1.74 -12.52 -0.55
N ILE A 13 1.50 -11.29 -1.02
CA ILE A 13 2.28 -10.11 -0.60
C ILE A 13 2.08 -9.86 0.89
N ARG A 14 0.83 -9.92 1.36
CA ARG A 14 0.49 -9.73 2.78
C ARG A 14 1.21 -10.74 3.68
N GLU A 15 1.19 -12.01 3.30
CA GLU A 15 1.86 -13.08 4.04
C GLU A 15 3.38 -12.91 4.02
N PHE A 16 3.95 -12.60 2.85
CA PHE A 16 5.39 -12.34 2.72
C PHE A 16 5.85 -11.20 3.64
N LEU A 17 5.13 -10.08 3.66
CA LEU A 17 5.47 -8.93 4.50
C LEU A 17 5.33 -9.26 5.99
N ARG A 18 4.30 -10.01 6.38
CA ARG A 18 4.07 -10.45 7.76
C ARG A 18 5.19 -11.36 8.27
N VAL A 19 5.65 -12.29 7.43
CA VAL A 19 6.72 -13.23 7.78
C VAL A 19 8.09 -12.55 7.78
N SER A 20 8.34 -11.66 6.82
CA SER A 20 9.64 -11.00 6.66
C SER A 20 9.89 -9.91 7.70
N ASN A 21 8.85 -9.26 8.21
CA ASN A 21 8.97 -8.20 9.19
C ASN A 21 7.76 -8.16 10.13
N LYS A 22 7.98 -8.27 11.44
CA LYS A 22 6.91 -8.18 12.46
C LYS A 22 6.22 -6.80 12.50
N LYS A 23 6.86 -5.75 11.98
CA LYS A 23 6.32 -4.39 11.80
C LYS A 23 6.61 -3.90 10.38
N PRO A 24 5.89 -4.40 9.36
CA PRO A 24 6.16 -4.04 7.98
C PRO A 24 5.89 -2.54 7.77
N PRO A 25 6.71 -1.84 6.95
CA PRO A 25 6.57 -0.39 6.72
C PRO A 25 5.35 -0.03 5.87
N VAL A 26 4.64 -1.03 5.34
CA VAL A 26 3.55 -0.93 4.38
C VAL A 26 2.47 -1.94 4.75
N MET A 27 1.21 -1.51 4.62
CA MET A 27 0.02 -2.33 4.90
C MET A 27 -0.58 -2.84 3.60
N VAL A 28 -1.00 -4.10 3.59
CA VAL A 28 -1.79 -4.69 2.49
C VAL A 28 -3.20 -4.96 3.01
N PRO A 29 -4.25 -4.45 2.36
CA PRO A 29 -5.62 -4.66 2.80
C PRO A 29 -5.99 -6.14 2.67
N ARG A 30 -6.76 -6.67 3.62
CA ARG A 30 -7.28 -8.05 3.53
C ARG A 30 -8.39 -8.13 2.49
N VAL A 31 -8.39 -9.19 1.71
CA VAL A 31 -9.52 -9.52 0.83
C VAL A 31 -10.71 -10.01 1.68
N ILE A 32 -11.95 -9.68 1.29
CA ILE A 32 -13.15 -10.19 1.97
C ILE A 32 -13.58 -11.54 1.35
N PRO A 33 -13.47 -12.66 2.09
CA PRO A 33 -13.81 -13.98 1.56
C PRO A 33 -15.28 -14.06 1.14
N GLY A 34 -15.55 -14.78 0.05
CA GLY A 34 -16.91 -14.93 -0.49
C GLY A 34 -17.45 -13.71 -1.24
N MET A 35 -16.72 -12.59 -1.26
CA MET A 35 -17.09 -11.36 -1.96
C MET A 35 -16.14 -11.01 -3.11
N ILE A 36 -15.51 -12.03 -3.71
CA ILE A 36 -14.63 -11.88 -4.86
C ILE A 36 -15.17 -12.67 -6.06
N SER A 37 -15.01 -12.12 -7.25
CA SER A 37 -15.30 -12.78 -8.52
C SER A 37 -14.22 -12.43 -9.54
N ARG A 38 -14.39 -12.86 -10.79
CA ARG A 38 -13.48 -12.44 -11.88
C ARG A 38 -13.59 -10.94 -12.18
N GLU A 39 -14.73 -10.32 -11.86
CA GLU A 39 -15.10 -8.96 -12.23
C GLU A 39 -15.17 -8.00 -11.03
N VAL A 40 -15.19 -8.53 -9.80
CA VAL A 40 -15.31 -7.74 -8.57
C VAL A 40 -14.25 -8.18 -7.55
N LEU A 41 -13.55 -7.19 -6.97
CA LEU A 41 -12.66 -7.34 -5.82
C LEU A 41 -13.22 -6.54 -4.65
N VAL A 42 -13.43 -7.20 -3.51
CA VAL A 42 -13.80 -6.53 -2.25
C VAL A 42 -12.68 -6.75 -1.23
N MET A 43 -12.24 -5.66 -0.60
CA MET A 43 -11.13 -5.64 0.35
C MET A 43 -11.40 -4.63 1.46
N GLU A 44 -10.58 -4.68 2.51
CA GLU A 44 -10.58 -3.66 3.55
C GLU A 44 -10.30 -2.26 2.99
N PHE A 45 -11.01 -1.28 3.52
CA PHE A 45 -10.73 0.12 3.24
C PHE A 45 -9.54 0.60 4.07
N ILE A 46 -8.53 1.17 3.42
CA ILE A 46 -7.41 1.82 4.10
C ILE A 46 -7.61 3.33 4.01
N GLN A 47 -7.79 3.97 5.16
CA GLN A 47 -7.80 5.41 5.25
C GLN A 47 -6.38 5.96 5.08
N GLY A 48 -6.19 6.90 4.16
CA GLY A 48 -4.91 7.54 3.94
C GLY A 48 -4.95 8.61 2.87
N THR A 49 -3.81 9.26 2.66
CA THR A 49 -3.62 10.21 1.56
C THR A 49 -3.05 9.46 0.36
N PRO A 50 -3.63 9.58 -0.85
CA PRO A 50 -3.06 9.00 -2.06
C PRO A 50 -1.59 9.42 -2.22
N ILE A 51 -0.72 8.47 -2.57
CA ILE A 51 0.72 8.73 -2.71
C ILE A 51 1.02 9.80 -3.77
N MET A 52 0.13 10.00 -4.75
CA MET A 52 0.25 11.07 -5.73
C MET A 52 0.18 12.47 -5.11
N ASN A 53 -0.44 12.60 -3.94
CA ASN A 53 -0.51 13.84 -3.17
C ASN A 53 0.64 13.98 -2.18
N LEU A 54 1.59 13.03 -2.14
CA LEU A 54 2.67 13.00 -1.16
C LEU A 54 3.47 14.31 -1.14
N SER A 55 3.88 14.83 -2.31
CA SER A 55 4.63 16.10 -2.38
C SER A 55 3.83 17.27 -1.79
N ASN A 56 2.51 17.33 -2.05
CA ASN A 56 1.65 18.38 -1.51
C ASN A 56 1.52 18.27 0.01
N GLU A 57 1.35 17.05 0.53
CA GLU A 57 1.28 16.80 1.97
C GLU A 57 2.61 17.07 2.68
N MET A 58 3.73 16.82 2.03
CA MET A 58 5.06 17.16 2.56
C MET A 58 5.25 18.66 2.66
N SER A 59 4.94 19.40 1.59
CA SER A 59 5.02 20.86 1.59
C SER A 59 4.13 21.49 2.66
N LYS A 60 2.88 21.00 2.84
CA LYS A 60 1.98 21.47 3.91
C LYS A 60 2.55 21.26 5.31
N ARG A 61 3.39 20.23 5.49
CA ARG A 61 4.05 19.90 6.76
C ARG A 61 5.42 20.57 6.90
N GLY A 62 5.79 21.48 5.98
CA GLY A 62 7.08 22.17 5.98
C GLY A 62 8.25 21.29 5.56
N ILE A 63 8.00 20.13 4.95
CA ILE A 63 9.02 19.22 4.45
C ILE A 63 9.24 19.52 2.97
N ASP A 64 10.46 19.90 2.61
CA ASP A 64 10.86 20.08 1.21
C ASP A 64 10.75 18.74 0.44
N PRO A 65 9.86 18.61 -0.56
CA PRO A 65 9.67 17.38 -1.34
C PRO A 65 10.89 16.95 -2.18
N ALA A 66 11.85 17.86 -2.39
CA ALA A 66 13.13 17.61 -3.04
C ALA A 66 14.29 17.40 -2.05
N GLY A 67 14.05 17.61 -0.75
CA GLY A 67 15.06 17.49 0.30
C GLY A 67 15.45 16.05 0.63
N LYS A 68 16.57 15.88 1.34
CA LYS A 68 17.08 14.56 1.75
C LYS A 68 16.06 13.73 2.52
N LEU A 69 15.29 14.36 3.40
CA LEU A 69 14.23 13.70 4.18
C LEU A 69 13.13 13.14 3.27
N ALA A 70 12.79 13.87 2.20
CA ALA A 70 11.81 13.44 1.23
C ALA A 70 12.29 12.29 0.35
N ALA A 71 13.56 12.32 -0.05
CA ALA A 71 14.19 11.23 -0.77
C ALA A 71 14.15 9.93 0.06
N MET A 72 14.50 9.99 1.35
CA MET A 72 14.46 8.82 2.24
C MET A 72 13.06 8.23 2.38
N ALA A 73 12.02 9.07 2.53
CA ALA A 73 10.64 8.60 2.59
C ALA A 73 10.18 7.91 1.29
N LYS A 74 10.58 8.44 0.12
CA LYS A 74 10.32 7.81 -1.19
C LYS A 74 11.03 6.45 -1.32
N HIS A 75 12.25 6.34 -0.81
CA HIS A 75 13.01 5.08 -0.84
C HIS A 75 12.44 4.02 0.12
N ALA A 76 11.93 4.41 1.28
CA ALA A 76 11.33 3.48 2.23
C ALA A 76 10.01 2.83 1.74
N GLY A 77 9.33 3.46 0.78
CA GLY A 77 8.11 2.93 0.14
C GLY A 77 8.35 2.17 -1.18
N ARG A 78 9.60 2.01 -1.62
CA ARG A 78 9.93 1.21 -2.81
C ARG A 78 10.03 -0.26 -2.40
N PHE A 79 9.10 -1.07 -2.92
CA PHE A 79 9.17 -2.53 -2.88
C PHE A 79 10.24 -3.05 -3.83
#